data_AF-A0A9E0VB35-F1
#
_entry.id   AF-A0A9E0VB35-F1
#
_cell.length_a   1.000
_cell.length_b   1.000
_cell.length_c   1.000
_cell.angle_alpha   90.00
_cell.angle_beta   90.00
_cell.angle_gamma   90.00
#
_symmetry.space_group_name_H-M   'P 1'
#
loop_
_entity.id
_entity.type
_entity.pdbx_description
1 polymer ?
#
loop_
_entity_poly.entity_id
_entity_poly.type
_entity_poly.pdbx_seq_one_letter_code
_entity_poly.pdbx_strand_id
1 'polypeptide(L)'
;MKINTAGSGHVGHVKIGTAEWLPYDAKLEKQRKMLEKAIGICKNNIRGSKACNDAFKKLPNGRTFDDIFDDDTVWISYCPDKTTYGWTIISGVDISICEYAFMWGYWSVVGTLVHEMGHINGAGTTDHAAEGTLLSCGLAKVHDPTIIGSRDTAPIYIA
;
A
#
# COMPACT_ATOMS: atom_id res chain seq x y z
N MET A 1 7.12 5.22 -8.50
CA MET A 1 5.66 5.41 -8.23
C MET A 1 5.27 6.89 -8.27
N LYS A 2 3.98 7.20 -8.42
CA LYS A 2 3.43 8.57 -8.49
C LYS A 2 2.15 8.70 -7.64
N ILE A 3 1.88 9.89 -7.10
CA ILE A 3 0.65 10.18 -6.35
C ILE A 3 -0.43 10.68 -7.33
N ASN A 4 -1.61 10.06 -7.28
CA ASN A 4 -2.78 10.53 -8.02
C ASN A 4 -3.30 11.83 -7.37
N THR A 5 -3.23 12.95 -8.06
CA THR A 5 -3.73 14.25 -7.59
C THR A 5 -4.74 14.80 -8.59
N ALA A 6 -5.55 15.78 -8.18
CA ALA A 6 -6.57 16.36 -9.06
C ALA A 6 -6.03 16.89 -10.41
N GLY A 7 -4.73 17.19 -10.50
CA GLY A 7 -4.06 17.64 -11.72
C GLY A 7 -3.09 16.63 -12.35
N SER A 8 -2.95 15.41 -11.84
CA SER A 8 -1.94 14.46 -12.37
C SER A 8 -2.34 13.76 -13.67
N GLY A 9 -3.59 13.93 -14.13
CA GLY A 9 -4.11 13.31 -15.36
C GLY A 9 -4.30 11.80 -15.28
N HIS A 10 -4.11 11.19 -14.10
CA HIS A 10 -4.37 9.78 -13.87
C HIS A 10 -5.87 9.57 -13.60
N VAL A 11 -6.46 8.65 -14.34
CA VAL A 11 -7.85 8.22 -14.13
C VAL A 11 -7.79 6.91 -13.35
N GLY A 12 -8.09 6.98 -12.05
CA GLY A 12 -8.13 5.80 -11.21
C GLY A 12 -9.21 4.82 -11.67
N HIS A 13 -9.11 3.58 -11.18
CA HIS A 13 -10.07 2.54 -11.50
C HIS A 13 -11.50 2.89 -11.08
N VAL A 14 -12.45 2.35 -11.85
CA VAL A 14 -13.87 2.34 -11.46
C VAL A 14 -13.99 1.66 -10.10
N LYS A 15 -14.86 2.19 -9.24
CA LYS A 15 -15.13 1.63 -7.91
C LYS A 15 -15.46 0.14 -7.99
N ILE A 16 -14.83 -0.66 -7.13
CA ILE A 16 -15.07 -2.10 -6.99
C ILE A 16 -15.41 -2.36 -5.52
N GLY A 17 -16.66 -2.75 -5.22
CA GLY A 17 -17.10 -2.90 -3.83
C GLY A 17 -16.96 -1.58 -3.05
N THR A 18 -16.18 -1.58 -1.96
CA THR A 18 -15.83 -0.37 -1.19
C THR A 18 -14.53 0.28 -1.65
N ALA A 19 -13.76 -0.37 -2.54
CA ALA A 19 -12.50 0.14 -3.04
C ALA A 19 -12.70 1.25 -4.07
N GLU A 20 -12.02 2.37 -3.88
CA GLU A 20 -12.02 3.53 -4.78
C GLU A 20 -10.60 4.04 -5.02
N TRP A 21 -10.33 4.58 -6.21
CA TRP A 21 -9.02 5.16 -6.59
C TRP A 21 -9.17 6.65 -6.90
N LEU A 22 -9.49 7.42 -5.87
CA LEU A 22 -9.74 8.86 -5.99
C LEU A 22 -8.43 9.66 -6.00
N PRO A 23 -8.38 10.81 -6.69
CA PRO A 23 -7.25 11.73 -6.57
C PRO A 23 -7.20 12.37 -5.19
N TYR A 24 -5.99 12.62 -4.68
CA TYR A 24 -5.78 13.51 -3.53
C TYR A 24 -6.05 14.96 -3.98
N ASP A 25 -7.20 15.50 -3.55
CA ASP A 25 -7.61 16.88 -3.79
C ASP A 25 -7.26 17.81 -2.60
N ALA A 26 -7.71 19.07 -2.67
CA ALA A 26 -7.44 20.06 -1.62
C ALA A 26 -8.07 19.70 -0.25
N LYS A 27 -9.13 18.90 -0.21
CA LYS A 27 -9.77 18.44 1.04
C LYS A 27 -8.97 17.32 1.70
N LEU A 28 -8.14 16.63 0.94
CA LEU A 28 -7.30 15.51 1.36
C LEU A 28 -5.84 15.92 1.63
N GLU A 29 -5.57 17.21 1.88
CA GLU A 29 -4.21 17.70 2.09
C GLU A 29 -3.51 17.02 3.29
N LYS A 30 -4.25 16.71 4.36
CA LYS A 30 -3.72 16.00 5.52
C LYS A 30 -3.27 14.58 5.16
N GLN A 31 -4.13 13.83 4.47
CA GLN A 31 -3.84 12.47 3.99
C GLN A 31 -2.69 12.50 3.00
N ARG A 32 -2.67 13.47 2.07
CA ARG A 32 -1.58 13.64 1.10
C ARG A 32 -0.24 13.85 1.79
N LYS A 33 -0.18 14.74 2.80
CA LYS A 33 1.05 14.97 3.58
C LYS A 33 1.50 13.73 4.36
N MET A 34 0.56 12.93 4.88
CA MET A 34 0.89 11.66 5.53
C MET A 34 1.45 10.65 4.53
N LEU A 35 0.87 10.56 3.33
CA LEU A 35 1.37 9.71 2.25
C LEU A 35 2.76 10.16 1.77
N GLU A 36 2.96 11.45 1.53
CA GLU A 36 4.26 12.03 1.16
C GLU A 36 5.33 11.71 2.22
N LYS A 37 4.97 11.80 3.51
CA LYS A 37 5.86 11.41 4.61
C LYS A 37 6.14 9.90 4.59
N ALA A 38 5.14 9.06 4.34
CA ALA A 38 5.31 7.61 4.24
C ALA A 38 6.23 7.23 3.09
N ILE A 39 6.04 7.81 1.89
CA ILE A 39 6.93 7.65 0.74
C ILE A 39 8.35 8.10 1.08
N GLY A 40 8.50 9.21 1.81
CA GLY A 40 9.79 9.68 2.31
C GLY A 40 10.49 8.68 3.23
N ILE A 41 9.75 8.03 4.14
CA ILE A 41 10.28 6.95 5.00
C ILE A 41 10.68 5.75 4.15
N CYS A 42 9.85 5.31 3.22
CA CYS A 42 10.19 4.23 2.29
C CYS A 42 11.49 4.53 1.55
N LYS A 43 11.62 5.75 1.00
CA LYS A 43 12.81 6.19 0.27
C LYS A 43 14.08 6.23 1.12
N ASN A 44 13.99 6.72 2.36
CA ASN A 44 15.16 7.02 3.17
C ASN A 44 15.56 5.88 4.12
N ASN A 45 14.63 4.98 4.47
CA ASN A 45 14.83 3.98 5.52
C ASN A 45 14.66 2.54 5.02
N ILE A 46 13.90 2.31 3.95
CA ILE A 46 13.57 0.95 3.46
C ILE A 46 14.31 0.67 2.15
N ARG A 47 14.33 1.63 1.23
CA ARG A 47 15.02 1.52 -0.06
C ARG A 47 16.48 1.14 0.13
N GLY A 48 16.98 0.22 -0.70
CA GLY A 48 18.34 -0.31 -0.62
C GLY A 48 18.55 -1.34 0.50
N SER A 49 17.53 -1.64 1.33
CA SER A 49 17.61 -2.73 2.29
C SER A 49 17.69 -4.07 1.57
N LYS A 50 18.83 -4.76 1.74
CA LYS A 50 19.03 -6.10 1.17
C LYS A 50 17.94 -7.07 1.64
N ALA A 51 17.59 -7.06 2.92
CA ALA A 51 16.58 -7.96 3.47
C ALA A 51 15.19 -7.73 2.85
N CYS A 52 14.78 -6.47 2.69
CA CYS A 52 13.51 -6.12 2.06
C CYS A 52 13.50 -6.52 0.58
N ASN A 53 14.57 -6.19 -0.16
CA ASN A 53 14.72 -6.56 -1.57
C ASN A 53 14.72 -8.07 -1.80
N ASP A 54 15.42 -8.84 -0.95
CA ASP A 54 15.45 -10.30 -1.04
C ASP A 54 14.07 -10.94 -0.75
N ALA A 55 13.28 -10.34 0.15
CA ALA A 55 11.93 -10.82 0.44
C ALA A 55 10.98 -10.55 -0.73
N PHE A 56 11.02 -9.34 -1.29
CA PHE A 56 10.24 -8.99 -2.48
C PHE A 56 10.62 -9.87 -3.69
N LYS A 57 11.91 -10.15 -3.91
CA LYS A 57 12.36 -11.04 -4.99
C LYS A 57 11.80 -12.47 -4.93
N LYS A 58 11.32 -12.92 -3.77
CA LYS A 58 10.70 -14.25 -3.62
C LYS A 58 9.23 -14.26 -4.01
N LEU A 59 8.61 -13.10 -4.19
CA LEU A 59 7.24 -13.00 -4.68
C LEU A 59 7.17 -13.39 -6.17
N PRO A 60 6.00 -13.79 -6.68
CA PRO A 60 5.88 -14.41 -8.00
C PRO A 60 6.46 -13.62 -9.18
N ASN A 61 6.37 -12.28 -9.16
CA ASN A 61 6.91 -11.44 -10.23
C ASN A 61 8.42 -11.16 -10.09
N GLY A 62 9.05 -11.57 -8.99
CA GLY A 62 10.50 -11.57 -8.80
C GLY A 62 11.17 -10.19 -8.73
N ARG A 63 10.40 -9.10 -8.66
CA ARG A 63 10.94 -7.74 -8.56
C ARG A 63 11.44 -7.48 -7.14
N THR A 64 12.40 -6.56 -6.99
CA THR A 64 12.77 -6.04 -5.67
C THR A 64 11.77 -5.00 -5.17
N PHE A 65 11.88 -4.63 -3.88
CA PHE A 65 11.16 -3.47 -3.36
C PHE A 65 11.55 -2.21 -4.13
N ASP A 66 12.86 -2.01 -4.37
CA ASP A 66 13.38 -0.86 -5.09
C ASP A 66 12.83 -0.78 -6.52
N ASP A 67 12.75 -1.91 -7.23
CA ASP A 67 12.19 -1.96 -8.59
C ASP A 67 10.74 -1.49 -8.65
N ILE A 68 9.92 -1.80 -7.65
CA ILE A 68 8.51 -1.37 -7.58
C ILE A 68 8.43 0.09 -7.12
N PHE A 69 9.26 0.48 -6.16
CA PHE A 69 9.31 1.85 -5.66
C PHE A 69 9.68 2.84 -6.77
N ASP A 70 10.61 2.46 -7.65
CA ASP A 70 11.06 3.27 -8.78
C ASP A 70 10.13 3.16 -10.01
N ASP A 71 9.15 2.25 -9.99
CA ASP A 71 8.21 2.05 -11.11
C ASP A 71 7.29 3.26 -11.29
N ASP A 72 7.50 4.02 -12.37
CA ASP A 72 6.72 5.21 -12.67
C ASP A 72 5.35 4.90 -13.29
N THR A 73 5.03 3.64 -13.56
CA THR A 73 3.69 3.21 -13.94
C THR A 73 2.79 3.03 -12.73
N VAL A 74 3.38 2.83 -11.53
CA VAL A 74 2.62 2.64 -10.29
C VAL A 74 2.05 3.96 -9.77
N TRP A 75 0.73 3.97 -9.57
CA TRP A 75 -0.02 5.10 -9.03
C TRP A 75 -0.57 4.80 -7.64
N ILE A 76 -0.59 5.83 -6.79
CA ILE A 76 -1.13 5.77 -5.43
C ILE A 76 -2.30 6.74 -5.33
N SER A 77 -3.49 6.20 -5.11
CA SER A 77 -4.76 6.89 -4.99
C SER A 77 -5.27 6.88 -3.55
N TYR A 78 -6.37 7.61 -3.33
CA TYR A 78 -7.09 7.67 -2.07
C TYR A 78 -8.36 6.84 -2.11
N CYS A 79 -8.66 6.18 -1.00
CA CYS A 79 -9.89 5.44 -0.77
C CYS A 79 -10.60 6.00 0.49
N PRO A 80 -11.90 6.31 0.45
CA PRO A 80 -12.61 6.87 1.60
C PRO A 80 -13.03 5.83 2.65
N ASP A 81 -12.79 4.53 2.41
CA ASP A 81 -13.18 3.46 3.31
C ASP A 81 -12.46 3.57 4.67
N LYS A 82 -13.23 3.37 5.74
CA LYS A 82 -12.78 3.45 7.14
C LYS A 82 -12.68 2.08 7.81
N THR A 83 -12.76 1.00 7.05
CA THR A 83 -12.78 -0.37 7.55
C THR A 83 -11.63 -1.24 7.05
N THR A 84 -10.88 -0.77 6.05
CA THR A 84 -9.73 -1.46 5.45
C THR A 84 -8.58 -0.49 5.23
N TYR A 85 -7.35 -1.00 5.15
CA TYR A 85 -6.13 -0.19 5.05
C TYR A 85 -5.84 0.27 3.62
N GLY A 86 -6.01 -0.61 2.64
CA GLY A 86 -5.69 -0.32 1.25
C GLY A 86 -6.21 -1.40 0.31
N TRP A 87 -6.01 -1.14 -0.98
CA TRP A 87 -6.36 -2.03 -2.07
C TRP A 87 -5.31 -1.93 -3.18
N THR A 88 -5.10 -3.04 -3.90
CA THR A 88 -4.30 -3.07 -5.11
C THR A 88 -5.07 -3.78 -6.22
N ILE A 89 -5.04 -3.21 -7.42
CA ILE A 89 -5.44 -3.96 -8.62
C ILE A 89 -4.26 -4.83 -9.03
N ILE A 90 -4.32 -6.14 -8.73
CA ILE A 90 -3.21 -7.10 -8.92
C ILE A 90 -2.83 -7.25 -10.41
N SER A 91 -3.79 -7.13 -11.32
CA SER A 91 -3.55 -7.10 -12.77
C SER A 91 -3.10 -5.72 -13.28
N GLY A 92 -2.93 -4.76 -12.39
CA GLY A 92 -2.65 -3.36 -12.67
C GLY A 92 -1.50 -2.84 -11.80
N VAL A 93 -1.30 -1.53 -11.87
CA VAL A 93 -0.21 -0.81 -11.20
C VAL A 93 -0.79 0.26 -10.28
N ASP A 94 -1.96 -0.02 -9.69
CA ASP A 94 -2.76 0.95 -8.98
C ASP A 94 -3.02 0.54 -7.54
N ILE A 95 -2.45 1.32 -6.62
CA ILE A 95 -2.63 1.20 -5.18
C ILE A 95 -3.65 2.25 -4.75
N SER A 96 -4.55 1.90 -3.84
CA SER A 96 -5.34 2.87 -3.10
C SER A 96 -5.08 2.71 -1.61
N ILE A 97 -4.79 3.82 -0.92
CA ILE A 97 -4.67 3.85 0.54
C ILE A 97 -5.97 4.39 1.10
N CYS A 98 -6.58 3.64 2.01
CA CYS A 98 -7.89 3.98 2.56
C CYS A 98 -7.79 4.86 3.82
N GLU A 99 -8.86 5.62 4.10
CA GLU A 99 -8.97 6.54 5.23
C GLU A 99 -8.63 5.86 6.57
N TYR A 100 -8.95 4.57 6.72
CA TYR A 100 -8.59 3.81 7.92
C TYR A 100 -7.08 3.85 8.22
N ALA A 101 -6.21 3.66 7.22
CA ALA A 101 -4.76 3.71 7.41
C ALA A 101 -4.30 5.10 7.90
N PHE A 102 -4.92 6.16 7.38
CA PHE A 102 -4.62 7.53 7.79
C PHE A 102 -5.07 7.84 9.22
N MET A 103 -6.17 7.23 9.69
CA MET A 103 -6.65 7.37 11.08
C MET A 103 -5.63 6.86 12.10
N TRP A 104 -4.88 5.80 11.76
CA TRP A 104 -3.81 5.24 12.59
C TRP A 104 -2.45 5.94 12.43
N GLY A 105 -2.35 6.89 11.50
CA GLY A 105 -1.19 7.73 11.29
C GLY A 105 -0.18 7.19 10.28
N TYR A 106 0.88 7.96 10.05
CA TYR A 106 1.78 7.76 8.91
C TYR A 106 2.53 6.42 8.91
N TRP A 107 2.77 5.80 10.08
CA TRP A 107 3.39 4.46 10.13
C TRP A 107 2.46 3.37 9.62
N SER A 108 1.14 3.50 9.84
CA SER A 108 0.15 2.59 9.24
C SER A 108 0.10 2.78 7.73
N VAL A 109 0.21 4.02 7.24
CA VAL A 109 0.33 4.32 5.81
C VAL A 109 1.60 3.70 5.19
N VAL A 110 2.74 3.74 5.89
CA VAL A 110 3.98 3.06 5.45
C VAL A 110 3.76 1.55 5.34
N GLY A 111 3.20 0.91 6.39
CA GLY A 111 2.91 -0.52 6.39
C GLY A 111 1.98 -0.92 5.25
N THR A 112 0.88 -0.18 5.08
CA THR A 112 -0.07 -0.39 3.99
C THR A 112 0.62 -0.27 2.64
N LEU A 113 1.36 0.80 2.39
CA LEU A 113 2.04 1.00 1.11
C LEU A 113 2.99 -0.16 0.76
N VAL A 114 3.80 -0.63 1.72
CA VAL A 114 4.72 -1.74 1.48
C VAL A 114 3.96 -3.06 1.25
N HIS A 115 2.87 -3.29 1.99
CA HIS A 115 2.00 -4.45 1.78
C HIS A 115 1.41 -4.46 0.37
N GLU A 116 0.81 -3.35 -0.06
CA GLU A 116 0.20 -3.21 -1.38
C GLU A 116 1.24 -3.34 -2.51
N MET A 117 2.47 -2.85 -2.32
CA MET A 117 3.58 -3.11 -3.25
C MET A 117 3.89 -4.62 -3.37
N GLY A 118 3.72 -5.40 -2.29
CA GLY A 118 3.83 -6.86 -2.34
C GLY A 118 2.80 -7.48 -3.30
N HIS A 119 1.56 -6.99 -3.29
CA HIS A 119 0.52 -7.42 -4.22
C HIS A 119 0.84 -7.06 -5.68
N ILE A 120 1.42 -5.87 -5.95
CA ILE A 120 1.95 -5.54 -7.30
C ILE A 120 3.00 -6.56 -7.75
N ASN A 121 3.79 -7.08 -6.81
CA ASN A 121 4.78 -8.10 -7.10
C ASN A 121 4.22 -9.54 -7.18
N GLY A 122 2.90 -9.67 -7.19
CA GLY A 122 2.20 -10.95 -7.36
C GLY A 122 1.94 -11.70 -6.06
N ALA A 123 2.13 -11.10 -4.88
CA ALA A 123 1.66 -11.73 -3.64
C ALA A 123 0.15 -11.99 -3.72
N GLY A 124 -0.29 -13.20 -3.38
CA GLY A 124 -1.70 -13.58 -3.40
C GLY A 124 -2.50 -12.84 -2.33
N THR A 125 -3.82 -12.76 -2.49
CA THR A 125 -4.72 -12.18 -1.47
C THR A 125 -5.11 -13.16 -0.39
N THR A 126 -4.88 -14.45 -0.62
CA THR A 126 -5.24 -15.54 0.30
C THR A 126 -4.04 -16.08 1.08
N ASP A 127 -2.85 -15.50 0.88
CA ASP A 127 -1.63 -15.87 1.58
C ASP A 127 -1.06 -14.68 2.36
N HIS A 128 -0.17 -14.97 3.30
CA HIS A 128 0.52 -13.94 4.10
C HIS A 128 1.80 -13.44 3.42
N ALA A 129 1.96 -13.62 2.10
CA ALA A 129 3.23 -13.29 1.44
C ALA A 129 3.48 -11.77 1.44
N ALA A 130 2.43 -10.97 1.21
CA ALA A 130 2.51 -9.50 1.29
C ALA A 130 2.91 -9.02 2.70
N GLU A 131 2.28 -9.56 3.75
CA GLU A 131 2.63 -9.24 5.14
C GLU A 131 4.03 -9.70 5.54
N GLY A 132 4.47 -10.87 5.06
CA GLY A 132 5.82 -11.38 5.32
C GLY A 132 6.91 -10.42 4.83
N THR A 133 6.62 -9.59 3.82
CA THR A 133 7.54 -8.54 3.39
C THR A 133 7.72 -7.44 4.43
N LEU A 134 6.69 -7.09 5.21
CA LEU A 134 6.75 -6.03 6.23
C LEU A 134 7.83 -6.30 7.27
N LEU A 135 7.93 -7.55 7.73
CA LEU A 135 8.98 -7.96 8.68
C LEU A 135 10.38 -7.74 8.10
N SER A 136 10.57 -8.17 6.85
CA SER A 136 11.86 -8.06 6.14
C SER A 136 12.25 -6.62 5.82
N CYS A 137 11.27 -5.73 5.73
CA CYS A 137 11.43 -4.30 5.51
C CYS A 137 11.52 -3.49 6.81
N GLY A 138 11.66 -4.15 7.98
CA GLY A 138 11.85 -3.49 9.27
C GLY A 138 10.58 -2.90 9.88
N LEU A 139 9.40 -3.30 9.38
CA LEU A 139 8.10 -2.78 9.77
C LEU A 139 7.38 -3.67 10.80
N ALA A 140 8.13 -4.41 11.61
CA ALA A 140 7.59 -5.34 12.60
C ALA A 140 6.58 -4.70 13.59
N LYS A 141 6.68 -3.40 13.86
CA LYS A 141 5.74 -2.67 14.75
C LYS A 141 4.38 -2.37 14.13
N VAL A 142 4.28 -2.42 12.80
CA VAL A 142 3.02 -2.26 12.06
C VAL A 142 2.65 -3.54 11.30
N HIS A 143 3.39 -4.62 11.53
CA HIS A 143 3.06 -5.95 11.08
C HIS A 143 1.99 -6.52 12.01
N ASP A 144 0.81 -6.75 11.47
CA ASP A 144 -0.23 -7.50 12.14
C ASP A 144 -0.34 -8.88 11.45
N PRO A 145 0.03 -9.98 12.13
CA PRO A 145 -0.02 -11.33 11.56
C PRO A 145 -1.45 -11.84 11.32
N THR A 146 -2.48 -11.08 11.75
CA THR A 146 -3.90 -11.43 11.60
C THR A 146 -4.57 -10.68 10.45
N ILE A 147 -3.92 -9.64 9.92
CA ILE A 147 -4.27 -9.13 8.60
C ILE A 147 -3.96 -10.28 7.63
N ILE A 148 -4.88 -10.55 6.71
CA ILE A 148 -4.67 -11.31 5.48
C ILE A 148 -5.19 -10.34 4.44
N GLY A 149 -4.44 -10.14 3.35
CA GLY A 149 -4.74 -9.23 2.24
C GLY A 149 -6.22 -8.91 2.14
N SER A 150 -6.57 -7.65 2.43
CA SER A 150 -7.93 -7.09 2.51
C SER A 150 -9.04 -8.15 2.52
N ARG A 151 -9.40 -8.65 3.70
CA ARG A 151 -10.52 -9.61 3.86
C ARG A 151 -11.76 -9.05 3.16
N ASP A 152 -12.10 -9.63 2.01
CA ASP A 152 -13.49 -9.70 1.62
C ASP A 152 -14.18 -10.66 2.60
N THR A 153 -15.13 -10.10 3.32
CA THR A 153 -16.11 -10.69 4.27
C THR A 153 -15.74 -10.73 5.77
N ALA A 154 -16.41 -9.80 6.48
CA ALA A 154 -16.89 -9.81 7.87
C ALA A 154 -15.92 -9.32 9.01
N PRO A 155 -16.43 -8.48 9.93
CA PRO A 155 -15.63 -7.83 10.96
C PRO A 155 -15.32 -8.78 12.12
N ILE A 156 -14.07 -8.78 12.60
CA ILE A 156 -13.74 -9.25 13.94
C ILE A 156 -13.43 -8.00 14.78
N TYR A 157 -14.36 -7.68 15.67
CA TYR A 157 -14.13 -6.75 16.78
C TYR A 157 -13.17 -7.40 17.76
N ILE A 158 -12.15 -6.67 18.22
CA ILE A 158 -11.42 -7.01 19.44
C ILE A 158 -11.59 -5.83 20.41
N ALA A 159 -12.09 -6.19 21.60
CA ALA A 159 -12.48 -5.32 22.70
C ALA A 159 -11.29 -4.60 23.36
#